data_AF-A0A2R4C429-F1
#
_entry.id   AF-A0A2R4C429-F1
#
_cell.length_a   1.000
_cell.length_b   1.000
_cell.length_c   1.000
_cell.angle_alpha   90.00
_cell.angle_beta   90.00
_cell.angle_gamma   90.00
#
_symmetry.space_group_name_H-M   'P 1'
#
loop_
_entity.id
_entity.type
_entity.pdbx_description
1 polymer ?
#
loop_
_entity_poly.entity_id
_entity_poly.type
_entity_poly.pdbx_seq_one_letter_code
_entity_poly.pdbx_strand_id
1 'polypeptide(L)'
;MSRTVPALLALLSACSGVDVSPVTAVPPPPVDPGFVEVVPAPQASYLHRVAYGTPARPDGIAAGAEALLAERLPYLDAMQRRAVLRSTALPSGYLNLDAAARGYGAFTGNVIVTLDGAHGGLHARDAWRNDIGGGGKLTLRGSGTLALHGRNSWVGGTQVDGGTLEAASANALGGGDVYVGAGTLAGVARDRLIVQGNYTQLTRGTLALALHGADSGLHVQGVATIAGGTLRLRFADGYRPAPGSRHAVLTAAQRRGVYDTIVVEGRQATALYTPTGLMLRIDG
;
A
#
# COMPACT_ATOMS: atom_id res chain seq x y z
N MET A 1 22.44 72.49 18.10
CA MET A 1 23.07 73.81 17.89
C MET A 1 23.09 74.07 16.39
N SER A 2 22.27 75.02 15.90
CA SER A 2 22.71 76.20 15.10
C SER A 2 23.60 75.86 13.89
N ARG A 3 23.38 76.30 12.64
CA ARG A 3 22.57 77.39 12.08
C ARG A 3 22.89 77.43 10.56
N THR A 4 21.97 77.97 9.74
CA THR A 4 22.19 78.78 8.50
C THR A 4 22.76 78.21 7.17
N VAL A 5 21.90 78.33 6.15
CA VAL A 5 22.03 78.56 4.67
C VAL A 5 22.87 79.86 4.41
N PRO A 6 23.60 80.15 3.27
CA PRO A 6 23.10 80.17 1.87
C PRO A 6 24.09 80.05 0.65
N ALA A 7 23.47 79.90 -0.54
CA ALA A 7 23.74 80.46 -1.90
C ALA A 7 25.17 80.66 -2.47
N LEU A 8 25.40 80.26 -3.74
CA LEU A 8 25.39 81.17 -4.92
C LEU A 8 25.69 80.42 -6.26
N LEU A 9 25.03 80.92 -7.30
CA LEU A 9 24.88 80.53 -8.71
C LEU A 9 26.11 80.84 -9.60
N ALA A 10 26.49 79.98 -10.57
CA ALA A 10 27.11 80.41 -11.85
C ALA A 10 27.37 79.28 -12.90
N LEU A 11 26.72 79.46 -14.07
CA LEU A 11 27.23 79.34 -15.46
C LEU A 11 27.70 78.01 -16.12
N LEU A 12 26.89 77.57 -17.11
CA LEU A 12 27.20 77.25 -18.52
C LEU A 12 28.37 76.30 -18.92
N SER A 13 27.97 75.23 -19.63
CA SER A 13 28.43 74.84 -20.99
C SER A 13 29.09 73.45 -21.14
N ALA A 14 28.44 72.66 -21.99
CA ALA A 14 28.96 71.68 -22.95
C ALA A 14 29.73 70.42 -22.49
N CYS A 15 29.18 69.28 -22.94
CA CYS A 15 29.89 68.06 -23.33
C CYS A 15 30.62 67.26 -22.25
N SER A 16 29.88 66.43 -21.51
CA SER A 16 30.38 65.14 -21.02
C SER A 16 29.22 64.37 -20.39
N GLY A 17 29.04 63.11 -20.80
CA GLY A 17 28.05 62.23 -20.18
C GLY A 17 28.31 62.05 -18.70
N VAL A 18 27.22 62.11 -17.92
CA VAL A 18 26.84 61.33 -16.73
C VAL A 18 25.75 62.16 -16.05
N ASP A 19 24.49 61.71 -16.13
CA ASP A 19 23.44 62.23 -15.25
C ASP A 19 23.48 61.40 -13.96
N VAL A 20 24.03 62.01 -12.90
CA VAL A 20 23.88 61.55 -11.52
C VAL A 20 22.91 62.50 -10.81
N SER A 21 21.64 62.35 -11.13
CA SER A 21 20.53 62.89 -10.35
C SER A 21 19.84 61.75 -9.57
N PRO A 22 19.56 61.91 -8.26
CA PRO A 22 18.96 60.87 -7.45
C PRO A 22 17.53 60.56 -7.92
N VAL A 23 17.25 59.27 -8.14
CA VAL A 23 15.92 58.76 -8.47
C VAL A 23 14.95 59.11 -7.35
N THR A 24 14.06 60.07 -7.59
CA THR A 24 12.81 60.19 -6.84
C THR A 24 11.95 58.96 -7.14
N ALA A 25 11.51 58.26 -6.09
CA ALA A 25 10.71 57.05 -6.17
C ALA A 25 9.49 57.23 -7.08
N VAL A 26 9.37 56.38 -8.10
CA VAL A 26 8.20 56.26 -8.98
C VAL A 26 7.11 55.48 -8.23
N PRO A 27 5.86 55.96 -8.16
CA PRO A 27 4.75 55.20 -7.59
C PRO A 27 4.40 53.99 -8.47
N PRO A 28 4.00 52.84 -7.89
CA PRO A 28 3.68 51.65 -8.68
C PRO A 28 2.44 51.89 -9.57
N PRO A 29 2.42 51.36 -10.82
CA PRO A 29 1.30 51.52 -11.73
C PRO A 29 0.08 50.67 -11.30
N PRO A 30 -1.14 51.08 -11.72
CA PRO A 30 -2.37 50.37 -11.40
C PRO A 30 -2.44 49.01 -12.12
N VAL A 31 -2.95 47.99 -11.43
CA VAL A 31 -3.12 46.63 -11.97
C VAL A 31 -4.45 46.55 -12.75
N ASP A 32 -4.36 46.35 -14.07
CA ASP A 32 -5.48 46.23 -15.01
C ASP A 32 -5.95 44.76 -15.16
N PRO A 33 -7.26 44.44 -15.29
CA PRO A 33 -7.77 43.08 -15.32
C PRO A 33 -7.95 42.53 -16.75
N GLY A 34 -7.04 41.62 -17.16
CA GLY A 34 -7.33 40.45 -18.03
C GLY A 34 -7.07 40.54 -19.55
N PHE A 35 -6.20 39.66 -20.10
CA PHE A 35 -6.51 38.59 -21.09
C PHE A 35 -5.23 37.86 -21.60
N VAL A 36 -5.22 36.53 -21.39
CA VAL A 36 -4.67 35.37 -22.13
C VAL A 36 -3.34 35.44 -22.92
N GLU A 37 -2.40 34.54 -22.57
CA GLU A 37 -1.57 33.84 -23.55
C GLU A 37 -1.69 32.31 -23.32
N VAL A 38 -2.16 31.59 -24.36
CA VAL A 38 -2.21 30.12 -24.41
C VAL A 38 -0.84 29.63 -24.89
N VAL A 39 -0.11 28.93 -24.02
CA VAL A 39 1.06 28.11 -24.41
C VAL A 39 0.73 26.65 -24.11
N PRO A 40 0.78 25.71 -25.07
CA PRO A 40 0.45 24.31 -24.81
C PRO A 40 1.65 23.48 -24.34
N ALA A 41 1.45 22.72 -23.23
CA ALA A 41 2.15 21.52 -22.75
C ALA A 41 3.64 21.64 -22.30
N PRO A 42 4.15 20.85 -21.30
CA PRO A 42 3.74 19.49 -20.93
C PRO A 42 3.36 19.26 -19.45
N GLN A 43 2.70 18.13 -19.23
CA GLN A 43 2.14 17.63 -17.98
C GLN A 43 3.18 17.54 -16.84
N ALA A 44 3.19 18.50 -15.89
CA ALA A 44 3.96 18.33 -14.64
C ALA A 44 3.46 19.13 -13.42
N SER A 45 2.48 20.03 -13.53
CA SER A 45 2.23 21.02 -12.45
C SER A 45 1.01 20.77 -11.55
N TYR A 46 0.29 19.64 -11.68
CA TYR A 46 -0.96 19.43 -10.92
C TYR A 46 -0.76 18.93 -9.47
N LEU A 47 0.48 18.64 -9.03
CA LEU A 47 0.72 17.99 -7.73
C LEU A 47 0.96 18.92 -6.53
N HIS A 48 1.08 20.24 -6.70
CA HIS A 48 1.54 21.09 -5.58
C HIS A 48 0.47 21.93 -4.87
N ARG A 49 -0.83 21.80 -5.19
CA ARG A 49 -1.89 22.58 -4.50
C ARG A 49 -2.93 21.76 -3.74
N VAL A 50 -2.80 20.43 -3.70
CA VAL A 50 -3.72 19.55 -2.95
C VAL A 50 -3.03 18.76 -1.84
N ALA A 51 -1.70 18.87 -1.69
CA ALA A 51 -0.94 18.00 -0.80
C ALA A 51 -1.02 18.36 0.70
N TYR A 52 -1.18 19.65 1.07
CA TYR A 52 -1.18 20.07 2.48
C TYR A 52 -2.02 21.35 2.66
N GLY A 53 -3.26 21.27 3.17
CA GLY A 53 -3.97 22.50 3.55
C GLY A 53 -5.49 22.48 3.71
N THR A 54 -6.20 21.39 3.42
CA THR A 54 -7.66 21.35 3.72
C THR A 54 -7.89 20.69 5.07
N PRO A 55 -8.44 21.39 6.08
CA PRO A 55 -8.84 20.75 7.33
C PRO A 55 -9.92 19.69 7.04
N ALA A 56 -9.80 18.50 7.63
CA ALA A 56 -10.90 17.54 7.63
C ALA A 56 -12.06 18.16 8.42
N ARG A 57 -13.14 18.55 7.74
CA ARG A 57 -14.35 19.05 8.42
C ARG A 57 -15.04 17.87 9.14
N PRO A 58 -15.95 18.14 10.10
CA PRO A 58 -16.67 17.08 10.83
C PRO A 58 -17.43 16.10 9.91
N ASP A 59 -17.84 16.56 8.73
CA ASP A 59 -18.47 15.75 7.66
C ASP A 59 -17.56 15.66 6.41
N GLY A 60 -16.28 16.00 6.59
CA GLY A 60 -15.50 16.82 5.66
C GLY A 60 -14.30 16.15 5.02
N ILE A 61 -14.59 15.36 4.01
CA ILE A 61 -13.60 14.83 3.11
C ILE A 61 -13.67 15.69 1.86
N ALA A 62 -12.58 16.38 1.51
CA ALA A 62 -12.58 17.28 0.37
C ALA A 62 -12.95 16.51 -0.90
N ALA A 63 -13.97 16.95 -1.64
CA ALA A 63 -14.43 16.27 -2.85
C ALA A 63 -13.29 15.97 -3.85
N GLY A 64 -12.28 16.85 -3.92
CA GLY A 64 -11.07 16.62 -4.72
C GLY A 64 -10.21 15.45 -4.25
N ALA A 65 -10.09 15.22 -2.93
CA ALA A 65 -9.37 14.06 -2.39
C ALA A 65 -10.11 12.74 -2.68
N GLU A 66 -11.44 12.74 -2.58
CA GLU A 66 -12.24 11.55 -2.94
C GLU A 66 -12.14 11.22 -4.42
N ALA A 67 -12.09 12.23 -5.29
CA ALA A 67 -11.92 12.06 -6.73
C ALA A 67 -10.53 11.49 -7.06
N LEU A 68 -9.46 12.02 -6.45
CA LEU A 68 -8.11 11.48 -6.63
C LEU A 68 -8.00 10.03 -6.15
N LEU A 69 -8.65 9.69 -5.03
CA LEU A 69 -8.71 8.29 -4.59
C LEU A 69 -9.60 7.43 -5.46
N ALA A 70 -10.61 7.97 -6.14
CA ALA A 70 -11.43 7.18 -7.06
C ALA A 70 -10.57 6.70 -8.25
N GLU A 71 -9.69 7.56 -8.76
CA GLU A 71 -8.73 7.19 -9.82
C GLU A 71 -7.68 6.20 -9.31
N ARG A 72 -7.17 6.39 -8.08
CA ARG A 72 -6.11 5.53 -7.52
C ARG A 72 -6.64 4.20 -6.95
N LEU A 73 -7.86 4.14 -6.45
CA LEU A 73 -8.45 2.97 -5.79
C LEU A 73 -9.84 2.70 -6.39
N PRO A 74 -9.94 2.43 -7.70
CA PRO A 74 -11.21 2.43 -8.42
C PRO A 74 -12.14 1.28 -8.04
N TYR A 75 -11.61 0.27 -7.35
CA TYR A 75 -12.35 -0.88 -6.84
C TYR A 75 -12.94 -0.67 -5.44
N LEU A 76 -12.65 0.46 -4.78
CA LEU A 76 -13.24 0.83 -3.49
C LEU A 76 -14.45 1.73 -3.72
N ASP A 77 -15.51 1.53 -2.95
CA ASP A 77 -16.66 2.44 -2.96
C ASP A 77 -16.35 3.79 -2.28
N ALA A 78 -17.27 4.75 -2.38
CA ALA A 78 -17.08 6.07 -1.81
C ALA A 78 -16.87 6.04 -0.28
N MET A 79 -17.59 5.19 0.46
CA MET A 79 -17.47 5.07 1.90
C MET A 79 -16.13 4.45 2.31
N GLN A 80 -15.64 3.50 1.54
CA GLN A 80 -14.33 2.90 1.70
C GLN A 80 -13.21 3.90 1.44
N ARG A 81 -13.29 4.68 0.34
CA ARG A 81 -12.31 5.76 0.08
C ARG A 81 -12.32 6.82 1.18
N ARG A 82 -13.49 7.13 1.73
CA ARG A 82 -13.60 8.01 2.92
C ARG A 82 -12.95 7.40 4.15
N ALA A 83 -13.11 6.10 4.36
CA ALA A 83 -12.46 5.39 5.44
C ALA A 83 -10.94 5.38 5.28
N VAL A 84 -10.42 5.21 4.05
CA VAL A 84 -8.99 5.36 3.74
C VAL A 84 -8.50 6.73 4.19
N LEU A 85 -9.12 7.82 3.72
CA LEU A 85 -8.72 9.20 4.05
C LEU A 85 -8.74 9.48 5.56
N ARG A 86 -9.74 8.98 6.27
CA ARG A 86 -9.82 9.12 7.74
C ARG A 86 -8.73 8.32 8.44
N SER A 87 -8.48 7.09 8.00
CA SER A 87 -7.52 6.19 8.63
C SER A 87 -6.06 6.59 8.44
N THR A 88 -5.78 7.46 7.47
CA THR A 88 -4.42 7.94 7.15
C THR A 88 -4.18 9.39 7.54
N ALA A 89 -5.19 10.10 8.08
CA ALA A 89 -5.08 11.51 8.45
C ALA A 89 -3.95 11.74 9.46
N LEU A 90 -3.31 12.91 9.38
CA LEU A 90 -2.28 13.33 10.33
C LEU A 90 -2.89 13.59 11.71
N PRO A 91 -2.13 13.51 12.82
CA PRO A 91 -2.64 13.82 14.17
C PRO A 91 -3.29 15.21 14.28
N SER A 92 -2.82 16.15 13.46
CA SER A 92 -3.40 17.49 13.31
C SER A 92 -4.83 17.54 12.71
N GLY A 93 -5.34 16.43 12.19
CA GLY A 93 -6.61 16.36 11.46
C GLY A 93 -6.53 16.71 9.96
N TYR A 94 -5.35 17.09 9.45
CA TYR A 94 -5.14 17.28 8.01
C TYR A 94 -5.08 15.96 7.25
N LEU A 95 -5.52 15.99 5.99
CA LEU A 95 -5.42 14.85 5.08
C LEU A 95 -3.96 14.49 4.78
N ASN A 96 -3.70 13.20 4.63
CA ASN A 96 -2.44 12.67 4.12
C ASN A 96 -2.70 11.86 2.84
N LEU A 97 -2.67 12.54 1.69
CA LEU A 97 -3.03 11.94 0.40
C LEU A 97 -1.98 10.94 -0.11
N ASP A 98 -0.71 11.12 0.25
CA ASP A 98 0.35 10.15 -0.05
C ASP A 98 0.07 8.81 0.65
N ALA A 99 -0.16 8.85 1.96
CA ALA A 99 -0.53 7.63 2.69
C ALA A 99 -1.85 7.04 2.19
N ALA A 100 -2.85 7.88 1.90
CA ALA A 100 -4.14 7.41 1.38
C ALA A 100 -4.01 6.71 0.01
N ALA A 101 -3.14 7.20 -0.87
CA ALA A 101 -2.88 6.57 -2.17
C ALA A 101 -2.19 5.19 -2.05
N ARG A 102 -1.65 4.84 -0.88
CA ARG A 102 -1.06 3.54 -0.57
C ARG A 102 -2.04 2.56 0.10
N GLY A 103 -3.32 2.92 0.21
CA GLY A 103 -4.37 2.11 0.82
C GLY A 103 -4.74 2.58 2.23
N TYR A 104 -5.44 1.72 2.98
CA TYR A 104 -5.84 2.01 4.37
C TYR A 104 -4.64 2.25 5.28
N GLY A 105 -4.81 3.05 6.33
CA GLY A 105 -3.88 3.14 7.47
C GLY A 105 -4.36 2.34 8.69
N ALA A 106 -5.67 2.11 8.80
CA ALA A 106 -6.29 1.26 9.80
C ALA A 106 -7.68 0.78 9.36
N PHE A 107 -8.05 -0.43 9.78
CA PHE A 107 -9.42 -0.94 9.69
C PHE A 107 -10.16 -0.62 10.99
N THR A 108 -10.94 0.47 11.00
CA THR A 108 -11.80 0.84 12.14
C THR A 108 -13.11 0.03 12.18
N GLY A 109 -13.42 -0.68 11.09
CA GLY A 109 -14.51 -1.63 10.95
C GLY A 109 -14.16 -2.66 9.88
N ASN A 110 -15.08 -3.59 9.60
CA ASN A 110 -14.84 -4.63 8.61
C ASN A 110 -14.78 -4.05 7.20
N VAL A 111 -13.77 -4.46 6.43
CA VAL A 111 -13.51 -4.02 5.06
C VAL A 111 -13.64 -5.20 4.11
N ILE A 112 -14.48 -5.06 3.09
CA ILE A 112 -14.63 -6.03 2.00
C ILE A 112 -14.05 -5.42 0.73
N VAL A 113 -12.99 -6.01 0.18
CA VAL A 113 -12.38 -5.59 -1.08
C VAL A 113 -12.78 -6.58 -2.17
N THR A 114 -13.30 -6.08 -3.29
CA THR A 114 -13.60 -6.91 -4.47
C THR A 114 -12.78 -6.41 -5.65
N LEU A 115 -11.80 -7.22 -6.09
CA LEU A 115 -10.98 -6.94 -7.26
C LEU A 115 -11.40 -7.83 -8.42
N ASP A 116 -11.43 -7.31 -9.63
CA ASP A 116 -11.78 -8.06 -10.83
C ASP A 116 -10.64 -8.08 -11.85
N GLY A 117 -10.07 -9.27 -12.00
CA GLY A 117 -9.03 -9.57 -12.98
C GLY A 117 -9.42 -9.25 -14.42
N ALA A 118 -10.70 -9.42 -14.78
CA ALA A 118 -11.16 -9.22 -16.16
C ALA A 118 -11.19 -7.73 -16.56
N HIS A 119 -11.32 -6.82 -15.60
CA HIS A 119 -11.34 -5.37 -15.84
C HIS A 119 -9.93 -4.78 -16.08
N GLY A 120 -8.86 -5.52 -15.79
CA GLY A 120 -7.49 -5.03 -15.96
C GLY A 120 -7.11 -3.89 -15.00
N GLY A 121 -5.92 -3.32 -15.21
CA GLY A 121 -5.42 -2.19 -14.42
C GLY A 121 -5.47 -2.42 -12.91
N LEU A 122 -5.87 -1.38 -12.16
CA LEU A 122 -5.98 -1.42 -10.70
C LEU A 122 -7.18 -2.25 -10.21
N HIS A 123 -8.16 -2.56 -11.07
CA HIS A 123 -9.22 -3.51 -10.74
C HIS A 123 -8.68 -4.94 -10.70
N ALA A 124 -7.71 -5.27 -11.57
CA ALA A 124 -7.12 -6.60 -11.63
C ALA A 124 -6.04 -6.82 -10.59
N ARG A 125 -5.20 -5.82 -10.33
CA ARG A 125 -4.10 -5.92 -9.36
C ARG A 125 -3.80 -4.56 -8.72
N ASP A 126 -3.69 -4.56 -7.40
CA ASP A 126 -3.16 -3.41 -6.65
C ASP A 126 -2.29 -3.87 -5.47
N ALA A 127 -1.51 -2.94 -4.92
CA ALA A 127 -0.62 -3.13 -3.80
C ALA A 127 -0.85 -2.04 -2.72
N TRP A 128 -1.19 -2.47 -1.51
CA TRP A 128 -1.22 -1.63 -0.33
C TRP A 128 0.10 -1.67 0.42
N ARG A 129 0.59 -0.50 0.79
CA ARG A 129 1.97 -0.31 1.28
C ARG A 129 2.07 0.32 2.66
N ASN A 130 0.95 0.74 3.25
CA ASN A 130 0.95 1.21 4.63
C ASN A 130 1.05 0.03 5.60
N ASP A 131 1.52 0.32 6.81
CA ASP A 131 1.33 -0.55 7.97
C ASP A 131 -0.09 -0.32 8.48
N ILE A 132 -0.95 -1.34 8.34
CA ILE A 132 -2.38 -1.21 8.62
C ILE A 132 -2.69 -1.81 9.99
N GLY A 133 -3.26 -0.98 10.89
CA GLY A 133 -3.73 -1.40 12.22
C GLY A 133 -5.25 -1.51 12.32
N GLY A 134 -5.76 -1.56 13.57
CA GLY A 134 -7.19 -1.41 13.88
C GLY A 134 -7.92 -2.70 14.28
N GLY A 135 -9.16 -2.56 14.74
CA GLY A 135 -9.98 -3.68 15.22
C GLY A 135 -10.71 -4.47 14.13
N GLY A 136 -10.76 -3.95 12.91
CA GLY A 136 -11.55 -4.50 11.81
C GLY A 136 -10.94 -5.73 11.13
N LYS A 137 -11.80 -6.42 10.37
CA LYS A 137 -11.45 -7.56 9.51
C LYS A 137 -11.23 -7.13 8.07
N LEU A 138 -10.30 -7.77 7.36
CA LEU A 138 -10.21 -7.72 5.89
C LEU A 138 -10.90 -8.94 5.26
N THR A 139 -11.73 -8.74 4.25
CA THR A 139 -12.29 -9.80 3.41
C THR A 139 -11.98 -9.50 1.94
N LEU A 140 -11.23 -10.37 1.25
CA LEU A 140 -10.97 -10.27 -0.17
C LEU A 140 -11.93 -11.16 -0.97
N ARG A 141 -12.49 -10.60 -2.04
CA ARG A 141 -13.39 -11.25 -3.01
C ARG A 141 -13.00 -10.91 -4.45
N GLY A 142 -13.68 -11.55 -5.38
CA GLY A 142 -13.51 -11.36 -6.81
C GLY A 142 -12.45 -12.29 -7.39
N SER A 143 -11.82 -11.86 -8.48
CA SER A 143 -10.84 -12.65 -9.25
C SER A 143 -9.45 -11.99 -9.31
N GLY A 144 -9.32 -10.73 -8.88
CA GLY A 144 -8.07 -9.98 -8.92
C GLY A 144 -7.12 -10.26 -7.75
N THR A 145 -6.01 -9.51 -7.72
CA THR A 145 -4.92 -9.67 -6.75
C THR A 145 -4.72 -8.42 -5.88
N LEU A 146 -4.78 -8.58 -4.56
CA LEU A 146 -4.37 -7.53 -3.62
C LEU A 146 -3.05 -7.92 -2.96
N ALA A 147 -2.00 -7.13 -3.14
CA ALA A 147 -0.73 -7.30 -2.45
C ALA A 147 -0.65 -6.44 -1.19
N LEU A 148 -0.16 -7.02 -0.09
CA LEU A 148 0.02 -6.39 1.20
C LEU A 148 1.51 -6.38 1.57
N HIS A 149 2.11 -5.19 1.57
CA HIS A 149 3.55 -5.02 1.85
C HIS A 149 3.85 -4.58 3.28
N GLY A 150 2.90 -3.93 3.95
CA GLY A 150 3.09 -3.40 5.30
C GLY A 150 3.33 -4.46 6.36
N ARG A 151 3.83 -4.03 7.51
CA ARG A 151 3.85 -4.77 8.77
C ARG A 151 2.53 -4.52 9.48
N ASN A 152 1.55 -5.35 9.15
CA ASN A 152 0.19 -5.11 9.55
C ASN A 152 -0.10 -5.63 10.97
N SER A 153 -1.04 -4.99 11.65
CA SER A 153 -1.38 -5.25 13.05
C SER A 153 -2.88 -5.22 13.35
N TRP A 154 -3.75 -5.19 12.33
CA TRP A 154 -5.19 -5.30 12.57
C TRP A 154 -5.54 -6.64 13.22
N VAL A 155 -6.54 -6.65 14.11
CA VAL A 155 -6.85 -7.81 14.95
C VAL A 155 -8.14 -8.54 14.58
N GLY A 156 -8.99 -7.96 13.71
CA GLY A 156 -10.27 -8.57 13.32
C GLY A 156 -10.15 -9.78 12.37
N GLY A 157 -8.93 -10.12 11.94
CA GLY A 157 -8.64 -11.25 11.07
C GLY A 157 -8.65 -10.93 9.58
N THR A 158 -8.37 -11.97 8.78
CA THR A 158 -8.23 -11.90 7.34
C THR A 158 -8.95 -13.07 6.67
N GLN A 159 -9.83 -12.76 5.73
CA GLN A 159 -10.66 -13.74 5.02
C GLN A 159 -10.44 -13.63 3.50
N VAL A 160 -10.15 -14.75 2.85
CA VAL A 160 -9.91 -14.84 1.40
C VAL A 160 -11.01 -15.68 0.76
N ASP A 161 -12.09 -15.01 0.35
CA ASP A 161 -13.27 -15.63 -0.27
C ASP A 161 -13.11 -15.78 -1.80
N GLY A 162 -12.17 -15.05 -2.41
CA GLY A 162 -11.87 -15.11 -3.84
C GLY A 162 -10.57 -14.36 -4.15
N GLY A 163 -10.15 -14.41 -5.41
CA GLY A 163 -8.97 -13.72 -5.90
C GLY A 163 -7.67 -14.24 -5.28
N THR A 164 -6.64 -13.39 -5.28
CA THR A 164 -5.35 -13.68 -4.63
C THR A 164 -5.00 -12.59 -3.63
N LEU A 165 -4.79 -12.96 -2.37
CA LEU A 165 -4.19 -12.10 -1.36
C LEU A 165 -2.68 -12.40 -1.30
N GLU A 166 -1.86 -11.48 -1.81
CA GLU A 166 -0.41 -11.62 -1.84
C GLU A 166 0.21 -10.99 -0.58
N ALA A 167 0.69 -11.83 0.33
CA ALA A 167 1.41 -11.44 1.54
C ALA A 167 2.90 -11.23 1.23
N ALA A 168 3.30 -9.98 1.11
CA ALA A 168 4.65 -9.57 0.71
C ALA A 168 5.55 -9.12 1.88
N SER A 169 5.13 -9.38 3.12
CA SER A 169 5.93 -9.24 4.34
C SER A 169 5.59 -10.35 5.34
N ALA A 170 6.45 -10.57 6.34
CA ALA A 170 6.24 -11.59 7.37
C ALA A 170 4.92 -11.36 8.15
N ASN A 171 4.58 -10.10 8.45
CA ASN A 171 3.37 -9.72 9.21
C ASN A 171 2.28 -9.13 8.32
N ALA A 172 2.23 -9.49 7.03
CA ALA A 172 1.28 -8.90 6.09
C ALA A 172 -0.19 -9.19 6.44
N LEU A 173 -0.50 -10.20 7.25
CA LEU A 173 -1.88 -10.68 7.47
C LEU A 173 -2.56 -10.14 8.74
N GLY A 174 -1.90 -9.22 9.45
CA GLY A 174 -2.38 -8.71 10.73
C GLY A 174 -2.16 -9.68 11.89
N GLY A 175 -2.79 -9.38 13.03
CA GLY A 175 -2.69 -10.16 14.27
C GLY A 175 -3.84 -11.13 14.53
N GLY A 176 -4.87 -11.15 13.68
CA GLY A 176 -6.02 -12.02 13.85
C GLY A 176 -5.89 -13.39 13.16
N ASP A 177 -7.01 -14.12 13.17
CA ASP A 177 -7.16 -15.39 12.45
C ASP A 177 -7.15 -15.19 10.93
N VAL A 178 -6.69 -16.21 10.21
CA VAL A 178 -6.65 -16.24 8.74
C VAL A 178 -7.51 -17.39 8.22
N TYR A 179 -8.45 -17.05 7.34
CA TYR A 179 -9.36 -17.99 6.71
C TYR A 179 -9.25 -17.95 5.19
N VAL A 180 -8.92 -19.08 4.58
CA VAL A 180 -8.81 -19.24 3.13
C VAL A 180 -9.99 -20.09 2.65
N GLY A 181 -10.99 -19.40 2.11
CA GLY A 181 -12.23 -19.99 1.62
C GLY A 181 -12.05 -20.55 0.21
N ALA A 182 -12.17 -19.69 -0.80
CA ALA A 182 -12.09 -20.08 -2.21
C ALA A 182 -11.06 -19.31 -3.02
N GLY A 183 -10.40 -18.32 -2.42
CA GLY A 183 -9.30 -17.63 -3.07
C GLY A 183 -7.95 -18.27 -2.76
N THR A 184 -6.91 -17.53 -3.11
CA THR A 184 -5.52 -17.90 -2.91
C THR A 184 -4.88 -16.98 -1.88
N LEU A 185 -4.28 -17.55 -0.83
CA LEU A 185 -3.32 -16.84 0.01
C LEU A 185 -1.92 -17.11 -0.54
N ALA A 186 -1.24 -16.06 -1.02
CA ALA A 186 0.09 -16.17 -1.61
C ALA A 186 1.16 -15.55 -0.70
N GLY A 187 1.98 -16.36 -0.03
CA GLY A 187 3.16 -15.89 0.70
C GLY A 187 4.35 -15.73 -0.25
N VAL A 188 4.77 -14.48 -0.49
CA VAL A 188 5.85 -14.16 -1.45
C VAL A 188 7.02 -13.42 -0.82
N ALA A 189 6.97 -13.15 0.48
CA ALA A 189 8.09 -12.59 1.22
C ALA A 189 9.27 -13.58 1.25
N ARG A 190 10.49 -13.05 1.36
CA ARG A 190 11.69 -13.86 1.61
C ARG A 190 11.63 -14.55 2.98
N ASP A 191 11.18 -13.80 3.96
CA ASP A 191 10.98 -14.27 5.33
C ASP A 191 9.77 -15.19 5.43
N ARG A 192 9.71 -15.96 6.51
CA ARG A 192 8.55 -16.80 6.81
C ARG A 192 7.30 -15.94 6.98
N LEU A 193 6.20 -16.34 6.34
CA LEU A 193 4.89 -15.72 6.53
C LEU A 193 4.34 -16.09 7.91
N ILE A 194 3.85 -15.12 8.67
CA ILE A 194 3.35 -15.30 10.03
C ILE A 194 1.83 -15.11 10.07
N VAL A 195 1.16 -16.07 10.68
CA VAL A 195 -0.23 -15.97 11.14
C VAL A 195 -0.20 -16.00 12.67
N GLN A 196 -0.56 -14.88 13.30
CA GLN A 196 -0.55 -14.76 14.76
C GLN A 196 -1.74 -15.49 15.42
N GLY A 197 -2.86 -15.60 14.72
CA GLY A 197 -4.01 -16.38 15.17
C GLY A 197 -3.99 -17.83 14.69
N ASN A 198 -5.19 -18.35 14.47
CA ASN A 198 -5.43 -19.62 13.80
C ASN A 198 -5.39 -19.47 12.28
N TYR A 199 -5.07 -20.56 11.61
CA TYR A 199 -5.15 -20.67 10.15
C TYR A 199 -6.17 -21.72 9.78
N THR A 200 -7.13 -21.38 8.92
CA THR A 200 -8.12 -22.33 8.40
C THR A 200 -8.12 -22.28 6.87
N GLN A 201 -7.94 -23.43 6.23
CA GLN A 201 -8.12 -23.58 4.79
C GLN A 201 -9.25 -24.55 4.49
N LEU A 202 -10.18 -24.11 3.64
CA LEU A 202 -11.25 -24.94 3.10
C LEU A 202 -10.84 -25.70 1.84
N THR A 203 -11.69 -26.64 1.42
CA THR A 203 -11.48 -27.52 0.25
C THR A 203 -11.31 -26.79 -1.08
N ARG A 204 -11.78 -25.55 -1.20
CA ARG A 204 -11.60 -24.71 -2.40
C ARG A 204 -10.48 -23.68 -2.27
N GLY A 205 -9.84 -23.62 -1.10
CA GLY A 205 -8.79 -22.66 -0.81
C GLY A 205 -7.46 -23.11 -1.39
N THR A 206 -6.61 -22.13 -1.69
CA THR A 206 -5.23 -22.39 -2.09
C THR A 206 -4.25 -21.61 -1.20
N LEU A 207 -3.25 -22.30 -0.68
CA LEU A 207 -2.06 -21.70 -0.10
C LEU A 207 -0.93 -21.78 -1.13
N ALA A 208 -0.46 -20.65 -1.63
CA ALA A 208 0.68 -20.56 -2.53
C ALA A 208 1.89 -19.97 -1.78
N LEU A 209 3.03 -20.66 -1.77
CA LEU A 209 4.23 -20.19 -1.07
C LEU A 209 5.44 -20.14 -2.02
N ALA A 210 6.13 -19.01 -2.03
CA ALA A 210 7.47 -18.87 -2.58
C ALA A 210 8.49 -19.24 -1.51
N LEU A 211 9.29 -20.28 -1.78
CA LEU A 211 10.33 -20.75 -0.88
C LEU A 211 11.67 -20.15 -1.32
N HIS A 212 12.22 -19.27 -0.49
CA HIS A 212 13.50 -18.59 -0.71
C HIS A 212 14.67 -19.25 0.04
N GLY A 213 14.37 -20.14 1.00
CA GLY A 213 15.35 -20.85 1.81
C GLY A 213 14.70 -21.88 2.71
N ALA A 214 15.49 -22.51 3.58
CA ALA A 214 15.01 -23.51 4.54
C ALA A 214 14.02 -22.94 5.57
N ASP A 215 14.13 -21.64 5.85
CA ASP A 215 13.28 -20.95 6.81
C ASP A 215 12.01 -20.33 6.19
N SER A 216 11.88 -20.35 4.86
CA SER A 216 10.66 -19.91 4.19
C SER A 216 9.50 -20.88 4.45
N GLY A 217 8.27 -20.37 4.40
CA GLY A 217 7.07 -21.15 4.63
C GLY A 217 6.00 -20.35 5.38
N LEU A 218 5.07 -21.07 5.98
CA LEU A 218 4.03 -20.53 6.85
C LEU A 218 4.30 -20.91 8.31
N HIS A 219 4.31 -19.92 9.19
CA HIS A 219 4.24 -20.11 10.64
C HIS A 219 2.89 -19.66 11.16
N VAL A 220 2.19 -20.56 11.83
CA VAL A 220 0.92 -20.31 12.50
C VAL A 220 1.17 -20.40 14.00
N GLN A 221 0.89 -19.34 14.76
CA GLN A 221 1.07 -19.39 16.21
C GLN A 221 -0.03 -20.22 16.88
N GLY A 222 -1.25 -20.20 16.33
CA GLY A 222 -2.37 -21.03 16.78
C GLY A 222 -2.47 -22.39 16.08
N VAL A 223 -3.72 -22.82 15.90
CA VAL A 223 -4.06 -24.08 15.23
C VAL A 223 -4.13 -23.86 13.71
N ALA A 224 -3.47 -24.73 12.95
CA ALA A 224 -3.65 -24.85 11.51
C ALA A 224 -4.67 -25.96 11.19
N THR A 225 -5.85 -25.58 10.74
CA THR A 225 -6.93 -26.49 10.30
C THR A 225 -6.98 -26.52 8.78
N ILE A 226 -6.65 -27.66 8.20
CA ILE A 226 -6.61 -27.87 6.75
C ILE A 226 -7.73 -28.86 6.42
N ALA A 227 -8.88 -28.34 6.01
CA ALA A 227 -10.01 -29.19 5.61
C ALA A 227 -9.78 -29.85 4.23
N GLY A 228 -8.83 -29.35 3.45
CA GLY A 228 -8.49 -29.81 2.11
C GLY A 228 -7.86 -28.69 1.27
N GLY A 229 -8.13 -28.73 -0.03
CA GLY A 229 -7.69 -27.73 -1.00
C GLY A 229 -6.26 -27.93 -1.46
N THR A 230 -5.69 -26.87 -2.05
CA THR A 230 -4.39 -26.95 -2.71
C THR A 230 -3.31 -26.25 -1.90
N LEU A 231 -2.16 -26.91 -1.78
CA LEU A 231 -0.90 -26.28 -1.43
C LEU A 231 -0.04 -26.18 -2.70
N ARG A 232 0.37 -24.99 -3.08
CA ARG A 232 1.22 -24.74 -4.25
C ARG A 232 2.54 -24.14 -3.81
N LEU A 233 3.64 -24.79 -4.16
CA LEU A 233 4.98 -24.40 -3.76
C LEU A 233 5.81 -24.09 -4.99
N ARG A 234 6.52 -22.96 -4.94
CA ARG A 234 7.52 -22.61 -5.94
C ARG A 234 8.83 -22.28 -5.22
N PHE A 235 9.95 -22.73 -5.78
CA PHE A 235 11.25 -22.29 -5.29
C PHE A 235 11.61 -20.97 -6.00
N ALA A 236 11.98 -19.96 -5.22
CA ALA A 236 12.38 -18.67 -5.77
C ALA A 236 13.67 -18.78 -6.58
N ASP A 237 13.90 -17.81 -7.46
CA ASP A 237 15.08 -17.81 -8.34
C ASP A 237 16.38 -17.89 -7.55
N GLY A 238 17.26 -18.82 -7.97
CA GLY A 238 18.52 -19.11 -7.30
C GLY A 238 18.42 -20.13 -6.16
N TYR A 239 17.22 -20.42 -5.62
CA TYR A 239 17.07 -21.47 -4.63
C TYR A 239 16.96 -22.85 -5.28
N ARG A 240 17.93 -23.72 -4.99
CA ARG A 240 18.06 -25.07 -5.54
C ARG A 240 18.23 -26.05 -4.38
N PRO A 241 17.13 -26.55 -3.78
CA PRO A 241 17.24 -27.51 -2.70
C PRO A 241 17.87 -28.82 -3.23
N ALA A 242 18.72 -29.44 -2.42
CA ALA A 242 19.37 -30.69 -2.77
C ALA A 242 18.35 -31.85 -2.74
N PRO A 243 18.47 -32.86 -3.61
CA PRO A 243 17.71 -34.10 -3.47
C PRO A 243 17.80 -34.65 -2.04
N GLY A 244 16.66 -35.05 -1.47
CA GLY A 244 16.55 -35.55 -0.10
C GLY A 244 16.50 -34.47 0.99
N SER A 245 16.72 -33.19 0.67
CA SER A 245 16.61 -32.11 1.66
C SER A 245 15.18 -31.97 2.17
N ARG A 246 15.05 -31.54 3.43
CA ARG A 246 13.77 -31.36 4.10
C ARG A 246 13.51 -29.88 4.37
N HIS A 247 12.29 -29.44 4.10
CA HIS A 247 11.87 -28.04 4.26
C HIS A 247 10.60 -27.97 5.10
N ALA A 248 10.61 -27.18 6.17
CA ALA A 248 9.42 -26.96 6.99
C ALA A 248 8.52 -25.93 6.29
N VAL A 249 7.55 -26.41 5.53
CA VAL A 249 6.65 -25.57 4.73
C VAL A 249 5.54 -24.96 5.58
N LEU A 250 5.07 -25.70 6.59
CA LEU A 250 4.09 -25.22 7.56
C LEU A 250 4.51 -25.64 8.97
N THR A 251 4.46 -24.69 9.90
CA THR A 251 4.62 -24.92 11.34
C THR A 251 3.43 -24.31 12.07
N ALA A 252 2.94 -25.00 13.09
CA ALA A 252 1.78 -24.60 13.88
C ALA A 252 1.90 -25.09 15.32
N ALA A 253 1.19 -24.48 16.28
CA ALA A 253 1.06 -25.06 17.62
C ALA A 253 0.38 -26.44 17.56
N GLN A 254 -0.61 -26.59 16.67
CA GLN A 254 -1.23 -27.86 16.31
C GLN A 254 -1.65 -27.83 14.84
N ARG A 255 -1.58 -28.98 14.16
CA ARG A 255 -2.04 -29.14 12.77
C ARG A 255 -3.10 -30.24 12.67
N ARG A 256 -4.24 -29.90 12.07
CA ARG A 256 -5.38 -30.79 11.82
C ARG A 256 -5.67 -30.90 10.33
N GLY A 257 -5.98 -32.10 9.86
CA GLY A 257 -6.31 -32.37 8.45
C GLY A 257 -5.13 -32.20 7.48
N VAL A 258 -5.36 -32.41 6.20
CA VAL A 258 -4.34 -32.46 5.14
C VAL A 258 -4.82 -31.70 3.91
N TYR A 259 -3.89 -31.27 3.06
CA TYR A 259 -4.21 -30.76 1.73
C TYR A 259 -4.67 -31.90 0.82
N ASP A 260 -5.64 -31.63 -0.06
CA ASP A 260 -6.10 -32.59 -1.08
C ASP A 260 -5.06 -32.72 -2.20
N THR A 261 -4.37 -31.62 -2.52
CA THR A 261 -3.37 -31.56 -3.57
C THR A 261 -2.17 -30.74 -3.12
N ILE A 262 -0.97 -31.26 -3.36
CA ILE A 262 0.29 -30.55 -3.15
C ILE A 262 1.00 -30.48 -4.51
N VAL A 263 1.20 -29.27 -5.00
CA VAL A 263 1.89 -29.00 -6.26
C VAL A 263 3.22 -28.34 -5.94
N VAL A 264 4.33 -28.95 -6.38
CA VAL A 264 5.66 -28.36 -6.29
C VAL A 264 6.14 -28.04 -7.69
N GLU A 265 6.33 -26.76 -8.01
CA GLU A 265 6.64 -26.35 -9.36
C GLU A 265 8.01 -26.87 -9.81
N GLY A 266 7.99 -27.63 -10.91
CA GLY A 266 9.18 -28.16 -11.57
C GLY A 266 9.87 -29.33 -10.86
N ARG A 267 9.30 -29.91 -9.78
CA ARG A 267 9.91 -31.02 -9.04
C ARG A 267 8.86 -31.94 -8.40
N GLN A 268 9.28 -33.18 -8.13
CA GLN A 268 8.55 -34.08 -7.25
C GLN A 268 9.03 -33.91 -5.81
N ALA A 269 8.11 -34.08 -4.87
CA ALA A 269 8.43 -34.02 -3.46
C ALA A 269 7.42 -34.81 -2.62
N THR A 270 7.94 -35.44 -1.57
CA THR A 270 7.14 -36.20 -0.62
C THR A 270 6.71 -35.30 0.54
N ALA A 271 5.41 -35.24 0.81
CA ALA A 271 4.85 -34.55 1.97
C ALA A 271 4.91 -35.42 3.24
N LEU A 272 5.45 -34.86 4.32
CA LEU A 272 5.59 -35.50 5.63
C LEU A 272 4.84 -34.66 6.66
N TYR A 273 3.64 -35.11 7.03
CA TYR A 273 2.82 -34.43 8.02
C TYR A 273 3.23 -34.82 9.44
N THR A 274 3.24 -33.83 10.33
CA THR A 274 3.45 -34.03 11.77
C THR A 274 2.25 -33.43 12.53
N PRO A 275 2.11 -33.72 13.84
CA PRO A 275 1.07 -33.08 14.67
C PRO A 275 1.17 -31.55 14.74
N THR A 276 2.33 -30.97 14.38
CA THR A 276 2.63 -29.53 14.49
C THR A 276 3.01 -28.90 13.15
N GLY A 277 2.90 -29.61 12.03
CA GLY A 277 3.32 -29.04 10.75
C GLY A 277 3.29 -29.95 9.54
N LEU A 278 3.91 -29.46 8.48
CA LEU A 278 4.16 -30.16 7.22
C LEU A 278 5.59 -29.90 6.79
N MET A 279 6.34 -30.97 6.63
CA MET A 279 7.67 -30.97 6.03
C MET A 279 7.59 -31.50 4.60
N LEU A 280 8.38 -30.91 3.72
CA LEU A 280 8.54 -31.35 2.35
C LEU A 280 9.92 -31.97 2.17
N ARG A 281 9.99 -33.22 1.71
CA ARG A 281 11.25 -33.85 1.28
C ARG A 281 11.35 -33.79 -0.23
N ILE A 282 12.41 -33.18 -0.76
CA ILE A 282 12.63 -33.10 -2.21
C ILE A 282 13.02 -34.48 -2.73
N ASP A 283 12.32 -34.96 -3.75
CA ASP A 283 12.66 -36.23 -4.38
C ASP A 283 13.81 -36.04 -5.38
N GLY A 284 14.62 -37.10 -5.56
CA GLY A 284 15.80 -37.08 -6.42
C GLY A 284 15.52 -37.47 -7.86
#